data_AF-A0A3D3G7M8-F1
#
_entry.id   AF-A0A3D3G7M8-F1
#
_cell.length_a   1.000
_cell.length_b   1.000
_cell.length_c   1.000
_cell.angle_alpha   90.00
_cell.angle_beta   90.00
_cell.angle_gamma   90.00
#
_symmetry.space_group_name_H-M   'P 1'
#
loop_
_entity.id
_entity.type
_entity.pdbx_description
1 polymer ?
#
loop_
_entity_poly.entity_id
_entity_poly.type
_entity_poly.pdbx_seq_one_letter_code
_entity_poly.pdbx_strand_id
1 'polypeptide(L)'
;MKTAIITQARMSSIRLPGKVLAKINNQTLLEYHLKRAQESKIPIIVATSIDRKDDAIVQLCQTISVPVFRGDLNDVLARFYYCAQAFDLTTIIRITSDCPLIDGDLIAKGLRMFQKSGCDYLSNTVKRTYPRGFDFEIFTFAALTEAFQKATELLEREHVTPYIWRNHPDRFIIKQLTQPKDESAYRITVDTQEDFLAVKTLIQKYQAHKKNSLEIIELLEKHPKIAKLNADVQQKHYGQ
;
A
#
# COMPACT_ATOMS: atom_id res chain seq x y z
N MET A 1 1.74 13.78 -17.98
CA MET A 1 1.37 12.47 -17.37
C MET A 1 0.58 12.76 -16.11
N LYS A 2 -0.61 12.19 -15.96
CA LYS A 2 -1.45 12.37 -14.77
C LYS A 2 -1.17 11.19 -13.84
N THR A 3 -0.60 11.48 -12.68
CA THR A 3 -0.15 10.47 -11.71
C THR A 3 -0.91 10.64 -10.40
N ALA A 4 -1.38 9.53 -9.84
CA ALA A 4 -1.96 9.53 -8.49
C ALA A 4 -1.65 8.23 -7.75
N ILE A 5 -1.66 8.34 -6.42
CA ILE A 5 -1.69 7.21 -5.51
C ILE A 5 -3.13 6.72 -5.42
N ILE A 6 -3.34 5.43 -5.65
CA ILE A 6 -4.58 4.74 -5.31
C ILE A 6 -4.29 3.84 -4.11
N THR A 7 -4.89 4.17 -2.97
CA THR A 7 -4.84 3.31 -1.78
C THR A 7 -6.12 2.51 -1.65
N GLN A 8 -6.01 1.19 -1.56
CA GLN A 8 -7.16 0.34 -1.31
C GLN A 8 -7.48 0.26 0.18
N ALA A 9 -8.75 0.46 0.53
CA ALA A 9 -9.23 0.35 1.90
C ALA A 9 -10.58 -0.38 1.95
N ARG A 10 -10.71 -1.33 2.88
CA ARG A 10 -11.95 -2.06 3.16
C ARG A 10 -12.07 -2.34 4.64
N MET A 11 -13.30 -2.37 5.16
CA MET A 11 -13.60 -2.74 6.54
C MET A 11 -13.51 -4.25 6.77
N SER A 12 -13.68 -5.06 5.72
CA SER A 12 -13.76 -6.53 5.71
C SER A 12 -12.40 -7.24 5.83
N SER A 13 -11.60 -6.84 6.83
CA SER A 13 -10.41 -7.58 7.24
C SER A 13 -10.80 -8.82 8.07
N ILE A 14 -10.25 -9.99 7.72
CA ILE A 14 -10.55 -11.26 8.41
C ILE A 14 -9.82 -11.36 9.76
N ARG A 15 -8.52 -11.04 9.77
CA ARG A 15 -7.65 -11.22 10.95
C ARG A 15 -7.80 -10.13 12.00
N LEU A 16 -8.15 -8.92 11.54
CA LEU A 16 -8.42 -7.77 12.42
C LEU A 16 -9.53 -6.93 11.79
N PRO A 17 -10.81 -7.28 12.01
CA PRO A 17 -11.95 -6.56 11.45
C PRO A 17 -11.92 -5.07 11.75
N GLY A 18 -12.21 -4.23 10.75
CA GLY A 18 -12.20 -2.77 10.93
C GLY A 18 -10.83 -2.14 11.20
N LYS A 19 -9.72 -2.86 10.99
CA LYS A 19 -8.35 -2.39 11.28
C LYS A 19 -8.04 -0.99 10.74
N VAL A 20 -8.51 -0.68 9.53
CA VAL A 20 -8.24 0.62 8.87
C VAL A 20 -8.80 1.82 9.68
N LEU A 21 -9.84 1.61 10.48
CA LEU A 21 -10.41 2.63 11.38
C LEU A 21 -10.00 2.46 12.85
N ALA A 22 -9.16 1.48 13.19
CA ALA A 22 -8.59 1.35 14.51
C ALA A 22 -7.78 2.61 14.87
N LYS A 23 -7.86 3.08 16.11
CA LYS A 23 -7.30 4.37 16.53
C LYS A 23 -6.03 4.24 17.36
N ILE A 24 -5.09 5.15 17.11
CA ILE A 24 -3.93 5.42 17.95
C ILE A 24 -3.89 6.93 18.20
N ASN A 25 -3.94 7.35 19.48
CA ASN A 25 -4.03 8.77 19.87
C ASN A 25 -5.18 9.51 19.16
N ASN A 26 -6.39 8.92 19.16
CA ASN A 26 -7.62 9.43 18.53
C ASN A 26 -7.62 9.53 16.99
N GLN A 27 -6.50 9.24 16.33
CA GLN A 27 -6.39 9.20 14.88
C GLN A 27 -6.45 7.75 14.37
N THR A 28 -7.20 7.50 13.31
CA THR A 28 -7.34 6.17 12.68
C THR A 28 -6.07 5.76 11.93
N LEU A 29 -5.87 4.45 11.74
CA LEU A 29 -4.76 3.94 10.92
C LEU A 29 -4.81 4.49 9.49
N LEU A 30 -6.00 4.60 8.90
CA LEU A 30 -6.19 5.18 7.57
C LEU A 30 -5.78 6.66 7.53
N GLU A 31 -6.07 7.44 8.56
CA GLU A 31 -5.59 8.84 8.63
C GLU A 31 -4.06 8.91 8.73
N TYR A 32 -3.40 8.04 9.52
CA TYR A 32 -1.93 8.00 9.54
C TYR A 32 -1.36 7.65 8.17
N HIS A 33 -1.91 6.61 7.54
CA HIS A 33 -1.53 6.17 6.20
C HIS A 33 -1.65 7.30 5.17
N LEU A 34 -2.80 7.98 5.13
CA LEU A 34 -3.05 9.06 4.17
C LEU A 34 -2.15 10.27 4.42
N LYS A 35 -2.00 10.73 5.66
CA LYS A 35 -1.13 11.88 5.99
C LYS A 35 0.31 11.62 5.57
N ARG A 36 0.83 10.42 5.82
CA ARG A 36 2.20 10.08 5.43
C ARG A 36 2.35 9.89 3.93
N ALA A 37 1.38 9.27 3.27
CA ALA A 37 1.40 9.16 1.82
C ALA A 37 1.35 10.56 1.15
N GLN A 38 0.67 11.55 1.75
CA GLN A 38 0.61 12.93 1.25
C GLN A 38 1.95 13.66 1.29
N GLU A 39 2.92 13.22 2.12
CA GLU A 39 4.29 13.78 2.15
C GLU A 39 4.99 13.62 0.79
N SER A 40 4.59 12.63 -0.02
CA SER A 40 5.05 12.44 -1.39
C SER A 40 4.70 13.60 -2.33
N LYS A 41 3.71 14.43 -1.96
CA LYS A 41 3.10 15.50 -2.78
C LYS A 41 2.40 14.99 -4.05
N ILE A 42 2.06 13.70 -4.09
CA ILE A 42 1.33 13.07 -5.19
C ILE A 42 -0.16 13.05 -4.81
N PRO A 43 -1.09 13.38 -5.73
CA PRO A 43 -2.52 13.26 -5.47
C PRO A 43 -2.91 11.86 -5.00
N ILE A 44 -3.85 11.74 -4.06
CA ILE A 44 -4.26 10.48 -3.46
C ILE A 44 -5.75 10.27 -3.66
N ILE A 45 -6.13 9.05 -4.03
CA ILE A 45 -7.51 8.59 -4.13
C ILE A 45 -7.64 7.33 -3.28
N VAL A 46 -8.68 7.27 -2.47
CA VAL A 46 -9.05 6.06 -1.71
C VAL A 46 -10.00 5.22 -2.56
N ALA A 47 -9.61 3.99 -2.89
CA ALA A 47 -10.45 3.02 -3.59
C ALA A 47 -11.05 2.02 -2.58
N THR A 48 -12.36 2.10 -2.37
CA THR A 48 -13.11 1.25 -1.42
C THR A 48 -14.30 0.56 -2.10
N SER A 49 -15.03 -0.33 -1.42
CA SER A 49 -16.14 -1.03 -2.05
C SER A 49 -17.46 -0.26 -1.99
N ILE A 50 -18.44 -0.71 -2.77
CA ILE A 50 -19.85 -0.29 -2.66
C ILE A 50 -20.58 -0.95 -1.48
N ASP A 51 -19.95 -1.85 -0.73
CA ASP A 51 -20.54 -2.44 0.47
C ASP A 51 -20.80 -1.35 1.52
N ARG A 52 -21.98 -1.39 2.15
CA ARG A 52 -22.39 -0.45 3.20
C ARG A 52 -21.41 -0.42 4.38
N LYS A 53 -20.72 -1.52 4.68
CA LYS A 53 -19.67 -1.55 5.72
C LYS A 53 -18.57 -0.53 5.45
N ASP A 54 -18.26 -0.27 4.18
CA ASP A 54 -17.22 0.67 3.78
C ASP A 54 -17.68 2.14 3.79
N ASP A 55 -18.96 2.44 4.09
CA ASP A 55 -19.46 3.82 4.19
C ASP A 55 -18.69 4.63 5.26
N ALA A 56 -18.23 3.98 6.33
CA ALA A 56 -17.42 4.62 7.36
C ALA A 56 -16.06 5.12 6.82
N ILE A 57 -15.49 4.44 5.82
CA ILE A 57 -14.28 4.88 5.13
C ILE A 57 -14.59 6.12 4.29
N VAL A 58 -15.72 6.11 3.57
CA VAL A 58 -16.17 7.25 2.75
C VAL A 58 -16.38 8.50 3.63
N GLN A 59 -17.08 8.35 4.76
CA GLN A 59 -17.34 9.44 5.70
C GLN A 59 -16.05 10.03 6.28
N LEU A 60 -15.10 9.17 6.64
CA LEU A 60 -13.78 9.62 7.08
C LEU A 60 -13.08 10.44 5.98
N CYS A 61 -13.04 9.91 4.76
CA CYS A 61 -12.38 10.56 3.62
C CYS A 61 -13.03 11.91 3.27
N GLN A 62 -14.35 12.03 3.36
CA GLN A 62 -15.06 13.30 3.21
C GLN A 62 -14.62 14.32 4.27
N THR A 63 -14.51 13.89 5.53
CA THR A 63 -14.08 14.75 6.65
C THR A 63 -12.67 15.31 6.43
N ILE A 64 -11.76 14.51 5.87
CA ILE A 64 -10.37 14.91 5.59
C ILE A 64 -10.14 15.35 4.13
N SER A 65 -11.21 15.56 3.36
CA SER A 65 -11.17 16.03 1.96
C SER A 65 -10.29 15.20 1.02
N VAL A 66 -10.32 13.87 1.14
CA VAL A 66 -9.62 12.94 0.24
C VAL A 66 -10.62 12.34 -0.76
N PRO A 67 -10.36 12.40 -2.08
CA PRO A 67 -11.21 11.77 -3.09
C PRO A 67 -11.41 10.27 -2.86
N VAL A 68 -12.62 9.79 -3.12
CA VAL A 68 -12.98 8.38 -2.97
C VAL A 68 -13.55 7.84 -4.27
N PHE A 69 -13.11 6.65 -4.65
CA PHE A 69 -13.73 5.83 -5.68
C PHE A 69 -14.33 4.58 -5.05
N ARG A 70 -15.57 4.23 -5.42
CA ARG A 70 -16.24 3.01 -4.96
C ARG A 70 -16.43 2.03 -6.11
N GLY A 71 -16.13 0.76 -5.88
CA GLY A 71 -16.29 -0.30 -6.88
C GLY A 71 -16.65 -1.66 -6.26
N ASP A 72 -16.51 -2.72 -7.04
CA ASP A 72 -16.74 -4.09 -6.59
C ASP A 72 -15.86 -4.42 -5.37
N LEU A 73 -16.36 -5.22 -4.42
CA LEU A 73 -15.63 -5.60 -3.21
C LEU A 73 -14.46 -6.56 -3.50
N ASN A 74 -14.70 -7.55 -4.34
CA ASN A 74 -13.81 -8.69 -4.60
C ASN A 74 -12.94 -8.47 -5.83
N ASP A 75 -13.46 -7.78 -6.85
CA ASP A 75 -12.71 -7.43 -8.05
C ASP A 75 -11.94 -6.11 -7.85
N VAL A 76 -10.85 -6.23 -7.10
CA VAL A 76 -9.96 -5.11 -6.78
C VAL A 76 -9.29 -4.58 -8.04
N LEU A 77 -8.91 -5.45 -8.99
CA LEU A 77 -8.35 -5.05 -10.28
C LEU A 77 -9.31 -4.16 -11.07
N ALA A 78 -10.56 -4.58 -11.24
CA ALA A 78 -11.58 -3.76 -11.88
C ALA A 78 -11.77 -2.42 -11.15
N ARG A 79 -11.77 -2.44 -9.81
CA ARG A 79 -11.87 -1.22 -9.01
C ARG A 79 -10.69 -0.26 -9.24
N PHE A 80 -9.46 -0.75 -9.37
CA PHE A 80 -8.32 0.07 -9.74
C PHE A 80 -8.44 0.60 -11.17
N TYR A 81 -8.86 -0.23 -12.13
CA TYR A 81 -9.04 0.16 -13.52
C TYR A 81 -10.05 1.31 -13.66
N TYR A 82 -11.26 1.14 -13.13
CA TYR A 82 -12.30 2.18 -13.22
C TYR A 82 -11.95 3.43 -12.40
N CYS A 83 -11.25 3.29 -11.27
CA CYS A 83 -10.71 4.43 -10.54
C CYS A 83 -9.71 5.22 -11.39
N ALA A 84 -8.74 4.54 -11.99
CA ALA A 84 -7.75 5.19 -12.85
C ALA A 84 -8.41 5.86 -14.06
N GLN A 85 -9.41 5.21 -14.67
CA GLN A 85 -10.20 5.77 -15.77
C GLN A 85 -10.97 7.04 -15.35
N ALA A 86 -11.71 6.99 -14.23
CA ALA A 86 -12.52 8.12 -13.74
C ALA A 86 -11.69 9.36 -13.39
N PHE A 87 -10.40 9.18 -13.09
CA PHE A 87 -9.46 10.25 -12.78
C PHE A 87 -8.44 10.48 -13.91
N ASP A 88 -8.63 9.95 -15.12
CA ASP A 88 -7.75 10.06 -16.30
C ASP A 88 -6.27 9.77 -16.01
N LEU A 89 -5.98 8.81 -15.12
CA LEU A 89 -4.60 8.53 -14.71
C LEU A 89 -3.85 7.84 -15.84
N THR A 90 -2.61 8.26 -16.07
CA THR A 90 -1.65 7.58 -16.95
C THR A 90 -0.65 6.73 -16.17
N THR A 91 -0.45 7.06 -14.90
CA THR A 91 0.46 6.36 -13.98
C THR A 91 -0.21 6.20 -12.63
N ILE A 92 -0.20 4.97 -12.12
CA ILE A 92 -0.86 4.59 -10.88
C ILE A 92 0.21 4.17 -9.89
N ILE A 93 0.10 4.66 -8.65
CA ILE A 93 0.89 4.19 -7.52
C ILE A 93 -0.07 3.45 -6.57
N ARG A 94 0.04 2.14 -6.51
CA ARG A 94 -0.71 1.31 -5.58
C ARG A 94 -0.01 1.26 -4.24
N ILE A 95 -0.77 1.52 -3.18
CA ILE A 95 -0.41 1.24 -1.79
C ILE A 95 -1.58 0.57 -1.07
N THR A 96 -1.33 -0.07 0.07
CA THR A 96 -2.37 -0.71 0.89
C THR A 96 -2.55 0.03 2.22
N SER A 97 -3.82 0.27 2.60
CA SER A 97 -4.17 1.06 3.79
C SER A 97 -3.83 0.41 5.14
N ASP A 98 -3.34 -0.82 5.14
CA ASP A 98 -2.79 -1.49 6.32
C ASP A 98 -1.34 -1.11 6.62
N CYS A 99 -0.80 -0.12 5.92
CA CYS A 99 0.55 0.40 6.09
C CYS A 99 0.50 1.82 6.68
N PRO A 100 0.14 2.01 7.97
CA PRO A 100 -0.06 3.32 8.58
C PRO A 100 1.22 4.16 8.67
N LEU A 101 2.39 3.51 8.56
CA LEU A 101 3.71 4.14 8.60
C LEU A 101 4.38 4.23 7.22
N ILE A 102 3.65 4.03 6.11
CA ILE A 102 4.15 4.20 4.73
C ILE A 102 4.99 5.48 4.58
N ASP A 103 6.02 5.47 3.76
CA ASP A 103 6.94 6.61 3.60
C ASP A 103 6.67 7.33 2.26
N GLY A 104 6.16 8.56 2.33
CA GLY A 104 5.85 9.38 1.16
C GLY A 104 7.09 9.77 0.35
N ASP A 105 8.22 10.05 1.00
CA ASP A 105 9.47 10.39 0.32
C ASP A 105 10.05 9.19 -0.43
N LEU A 106 9.91 8.00 0.14
CA LEU A 106 10.29 6.75 -0.52
C LEU A 106 9.42 6.47 -1.76
N ILE A 107 8.10 6.73 -1.68
CA ILE A 107 7.20 6.66 -2.84
C ILE A 107 7.64 7.67 -3.92
N ALA A 108 7.91 8.92 -3.53
CA ALA A 108 8.35 9.96 -4.46
C ALA A 108 9.69 9.60 -5.12
N LYS A 109 10.62 8.96 -4.40
CA LYS A 109 11.86 8.40 -4.94
C LYS A 109 11.56 7.31 -5.98
N GLY A 110 10.65 6.38 -5.67
CA GLY A 110 10.19 5.36 -6.61
C GLY A 110 9.63 5.95 -7.90
N LEU A 111 8.78 6.98 -7.79
CA LEU A 111 8.19 7.66 -8.96
C LEU A 111 9.27 8.32 -9.83
N ARG A 112 10.25 9.00 -9.25
CA ARG A 112 11.37 9.59 -10.00
C ARG A 112 12.19 8.54 -10.75
N MET A 113 12.38 7.36 -10.14
CA MET A 113 13.06 6.24 -10.80
C MET A 113 12.21 5.69 -11.97
N PHE A 114 10.92 5.48 -11.74
CA PHE A 114 9.97 4.98 -12.75
C PHE A 114 9.91 5.89 -13.98
N GLN A 115 9.86 7.22 -13.77
CA GLN A 115 9.84 8.20 -14.85
C GLN A 115 11.12 8.20 -15.70
N LYS A 116 12.26 7.84 -15.12
CA LYS A 116 13.56 7.79 -15.81
C LYS A 116 13.84 6.45 -16.49
N SER A 117 13.20 5.37 -16.05
CA SER A 117 13.49 4.02 -16.55
C SER A 117 12.74 3.66 -17.82
N GLY A 118 11.63 4.32 -18.12
CA GLY A 118 10.73 3.93 -19.21
C GLY A 118 10.10 2.55 -19.00
N CYS A 119 9.98 2.10 -17.75
CA CYS A 119 9.45 0.79 -17.42
C CYS A 119 7.93 0.80 -17.25
N ASP A 120 7.28 -0.36 -17.42
CA ASP A 120 5.83 -0.50 -17.25
C ASP A 120 5.43 -0.69 -15.80
N TYR A 121 6.32 -1.26 -15.00
CA TYR A 121 6.09 -1.59 -13.60
C TYR A 121 7.38 -1.41 -12.77
N LEU A 122 7.26 -0.73 -11.63
CA LEU A 122 8.29 -0.60 -10.61
C LEU A 122 7.72 -0.94 -9.24
N SER A 123 8.45 -1.71 -8.44
CA SER A 123 8.01 -2.07 -7.09
C SER A 123 9.20 -2.22 -6.14
N ASN A 124 8.94 -2.09 -4.84
CA ASN A 124 9.89 -2.48 -3.79
C ASN A 124 9.51 -3.81 -3.10
N THR A 125 8.55 -4.56 -3.65
CA THR A 125 7.97 -5.75 -3.03
C THR A 125 8.33 -7.07 -3.71
N VAL A 126 8.70 -7.08 -5.01
CA VAL A 126 9.06 -8.35 -5.70
C VAL A 126 10.42 -8.85 -5.20
N LYS A 127 11.44 -7.97 -5.20
CA LYS A 127 12.66 -8.19 -4.41
C LYS A 127 12.63 -7.29 -3.18
N ARG A 128 12.06 -7.82 -2.10
CA ARG A 128 11.92 -7.08 -0.84
C ARG A 128 13.27 -6.93 -0.14
N THR A 129 13.66 -5.69 0.08
CA THR A 129 14.80 -5.32 0.96
C THR A 129 14.39 -4.27 2.01
N TYR A 130 13.21 -3.68 1.84
CA TYR A 130 12.59 -2.77 2.81
C TYR A 130 11.69 -3.54 3.78
N PRO A 131 11.49 -3.03 5.01
CA PRO A 131 10.49 -3.53 5.93
C PRO A 131 9.11 -3.64 5.27
N ARG A 132 8.37 -4.69 5.63
CA ARG A 132 6.97 -4.82 5.20
C ARG A 132 6.14 -3.72 5.82
N GLY A 133 5.46 -2.96 4.96
CA GLY A 133 4.70 -1.78 5.37
C GLY A 133 5.22 -0.48 4.76
N PHE A 134 6.36 -0.54 4.07
CA PHE A 134 6.80 0.51 3.13
C PHE A 134 6.43 0.18 1.68
N ASP A 135 5.48 -0.72 1.48
CA ASP A 135 5.17 -1.37 0.22
C ASP A 135 4.46 -0.41 -0.74
N PHE A 136 4.98 -0.29 -1.97
CA PHE A 136 4.30 0.40 -3.06
C PHE A 136 4.65 -0.22 -4.42
N GLU A 137 3.75 -0.02 -5.37
CA GLU A 137 3.92 -0.45 -6.75
C GLU A 137 3.50 0.68 -7.69
N ILE A 138 4.29 0.94 -8.73
CA ILE A 138 4.05 1.99 -9.71
C ILE A 138 3.90 1.32 -11.07
N PHE A 139 2.82 1.61 -11.79
CA PHE A 139 2.60 1.02 -13.11
C PHE A 139 1.85 1.96 -14.05
N THR A 140 1.99 1.70 -15.35
CA THR A 140 1.29 2.44 -16.38
C THR A 140 -0.20 2.06 -16.42
N PHE A 141 -1.04 3.01 -16.83
CA PHE A 141 -2.44 2.69 -17.11
C PHE A 141 -2.59 1.68 -18.25
N ALA A 142 -1.64 1.63 -19.20
CA ALA A 142 -1.60 0.61 -20.24
C ALA A 142 -1.43 -0.80 -19.66
N ALA A 143 -0.48 -0.99 -18.74
CA ALA A 143 -0.29 -2.28 -18.05
C ALA A 143 -1.51 -2.66 -17.21
N LEU A 144 -2.13 -1.70 -16.52
CA LEU A 144 -3.38 -1.93 -15.78
C LEU A 144 -4.54 -2.33 -16.71
N THR A 145 -4.65 -1.69 -17.87
CA THR A 145 -5.69 -2.00 -18.87
C THR A 145 -5.52 -3.40 -19.41
N GLU A 146 -4.29 -3.79 -19.75
CA GLU A 146 -4.02 -5.15 -20.21
C GLU A 146 -4.36 -6.18 -19.14
N ALA A 147 -3.92 -5.96 -17.90
CA ALA A 147 -4.27 -6.83 -16.77
C ALA A 147 -5.79 -6.92 -16.60
N PHE A 148 -6.50 -5.80 -16.60
CA PHE A 148 -7.96 -5.78 -16.48
C PHE A 148 -8.67 -6.60 -17.57
N GLN A 149 -8.19 -6.54 -18.81
CA GLN A 149 -8.79 -7.25 -19.95
C GLN A 149 -8.45 -8.74 -19.99
N LYS A 150 -7.24 -9.13 -19.55
CA LYS A 150 -6.70 -10.47 -19.79
C LYS A 150 -6.54 -11.34 -18.53
N ALA A 151 -6.53 -10.74 -17.34
CA ALA A 151 -6.42 -11.50 -16.09
C ALA A 151 -7.69 -12.31 -15.84
N THR A 152 -7.52 -13.62 -15.68
CA THR A 152 -8.61 -14.58 -15.45
C THR A 152 -8.49 -15.28 -14.10
N GLU A 153 -7.32 -15.27 -13.46
CA GLU A 153 -7.13 -15.89 -12.15
C GLU A 153 -7.70 -15.01 -11.04
N LEU A 154 -8.37 -15.62 -10.06
CA LEU A 154 -8.91 -14.91 -8.88
C LEU A 154 -7.83 -14.08 -8.18
N LEU A 155 -6.62 -14.63 -8.08
CA LEU A 155 -5.47 -13.97 -7.47
C LEU A 155 -5.11 -12.66 -8.17
N GLU A 156 -5.16 -12.64 -9.50
CA GLU A 156 -4.88 -11.45 -10.30
C GLU A 156 -5.96 -10.40 -10.11
N ARG A 157 -7.23 -10.82 -10.06
CA ARG A 157 -8.38 -9.93 -9.81
C ARG A 157 -8.36 -9.33 -8.41
N GLU A 158 -7.92 -10.08 -7.39
CA GLU A 158 -7.88 -9.61 -6.00
C GLU A 158 -6.65 -8.75 -5.68
N HIS A 159 -5.49 -9.04 -6.26
CA HIS A 159 -4.23 -8.38 -5.90
C HIS A 159 -3.72 -7.38 -6.94
N VAL A 160 -4.46 -7.14 -8.02
CA VAL A 160 -4.25 -6.10 -9.04
C VAL A 160 -3.05 -6.36 -9.96
N THR A 161 -1.86 -6.47 -9.39
CA THR A 161 -0.59 -6.49 -10.14
C THR A 161 0.00 -7.88 -10.47
N PRO A 162 -0.44 -9.04 -9.92
CA PRO A 162 0.19 -10.33 -10.24
C PRO A 162 0.26 -10.66 -11.74
N TYR A 163 -0.75 -10.29 -12.52
CA TYR A 163 -0.73 -10.48 -13.99
C TYR A 163 0.49 -9.80 -14.64
N ILE A 164 0.87 -8.62 -14.14
CA ILE A 164 1.93 -7.77 -14.69
C ILE A 164 3.32 -8.36 -14.40
N TRP A 165 3.60 -8.74 -13.15
CA TRP A 165 4.97 -9.08 -12.75
C TRP A 165 5.26 -10.58 -12.56
N ARG A 166 4.22 -11.41 -12.33
CA ARG A 166 4.40 -12.85 -12.06
C ARG A 166 4.21 -13.69 -13.32
N ASN A 167 3.14 -13.44 -14.07
CA ASN A 167 2.68 -14.36 -15.11
C ASN A 167 3.22 -14.01 -16.51
N HIS A 168 3.60 -12.76 -16.75
CA HIS A 168 4.03 -12.28 -18.07
C HIS A 168 5.24 -11.33 -18.02
N PRO A 169 6.36 -11.69 -17.36
CA PRO A 169 7.52 -10.80 -17.27
C PRO A 169 8.12 -10.42 -18.63
N ASP A 170 7.96 -11.27 -19.66
CA ASP A 170 8.45 -10.98 -21.01
C ASP A 170 7.61 -9.91 -21.75
N ARG A 171 6.42 -9.58 -21.23
CA ARG A 171 5.53 -8.57 -21.83
C ARG A 171 5.70 -7.17 -21.24
N PHE A 172 6.33 -7.06 -20.07
CA PHE A 172 6.41 -5.82 -19.31
C PHE A 172 7.85 -5.52 -18.93
N ILE A 173 8.24 -4.26 -19.07
CA ILE A 173 9.53 -3.80 -18.54
C ILE A 173 9.37 -3.63 -17.03
N ILE A 174 9.96 -4.53 -16.26
CA ILE A 174 9.88 -4.56 -14.79
C ILE A 174 11.16 -4.02 -14.17
N LYS A 175 11.03 -3.11 -13.20
CA LYS A 175 12.14 -2.63 -12.36
C LYS A 175 11.84 -2.83 -10.88
N GLN A 176 12.91 -2.91 -10.10
CA GLN A 176 12.83 -3.07 -8.64
C GLN A 176 13.55 -1.92 -7.96
N LEU A 177 12.94 -1.37 -6.91
CA LEU A 177 13.62 -0.48 -5.99
C LEU A 177 14.07 -1.26 -4.76
N THR A 178 15.39 -1.39 -4.60
CA THR A 178 16.00 -2.06 -3.45
C THR A 178 16.94 -1.12 -2.68
N GLN A 179 17.23 -1.47 -1.44
CA GLN A 179 18.29 -0.87 -0.64
C GLN A 179 19.47 -1.85 -0.46
N PRO A 180 20.70 -1.36 -0.20
CA PRO A 180 21.88 -2.22 -0.05
C PRO A 180 21.80 -3.22 1.11
N LYS A 181 21.21 -2.80 2.23
CA LYS A 181 21.02 -3.64 3.42
C LYS A 181 19.63 -4.28 3.40
N ASP A 182 19.56 -5.59 3.54
CA ASP A 182 18.28 -6.29 3.62
C ASP A 182 17.65 -6.12 5.00
N GLU A 183 16.52 -5.41 5.05
CA GLU A 183 15.71 -5.20 6.24
C GLU A 183 14.28 -5.70 6.06
N SER A 184 14.09 -6.64 5.13
CA SER A 184 12.81 -7.27 4.85
C SER A 184 12.23 -8.06 6.04
N ALA A 185 13.07 -8.40 7.03
CA ALA A 185 12.67 -9.07 8.27
C ALA A 185 11.77 -8.20 9.17
N TYR A 186 11.82 -6.88 9.02
CA TYR A 186 10.99 -5.98 9.82
C TYR A 186 9.58 -5.84 9.26
N ARG A 187 8.61 -5.67 10.18
CA ARG A 187 7.19 -5.63 9.85
C ARG A 187 6.48 -4.48 10.59
N ILE A 188 5.98 -3.53 9.82
CA ILE A 188 5.25 -2.33 10.27
C ILE A 188 3.89 -2.14 9.56
N THR A 189 3.44 -3.17 8.84
CA THR A 189 2.05 -3.30 8.40
C THR A 189 1.16 -3.75 9.56
N VAL A 190 -0.16 -3.57 9.46
CA VAL A 190 -1.14 -3.98 10.46
C VAL A 190 -2.09 -5.02 9.86
N ASP A 191 -1.89 -6.29 10.18
CA ASP A 191 -2.82 -7.38 9.84
C ASP A 191 -3.39 -8.09 11.07
N THR A 192 -2.59 -8.17 12.14
CA THR A 192 -2.93 -8.86 13.38
C THR A 192 -2.93 -7.90 14.58
N GLN A 193 -3.31 -8.42 15.74
CA GLN A 193 -3.26 -7.65 16.98
C GLN A 193 -1.81 -7.31 17.36
N GLU A 194 -0.87 -8.23 17.14
CA GLU A 194 0.56 -8.04 17.41
C GLU A 194 1.15 -6.95 16.52
N ASP A 195 0.80 -6.95 15.24
CA ASP A 195 1.17 -5.89 14.31
C ASP A 195 0.65 -4.52 14.81
N PHE A 196 -0.63 -4.46 15.23
CA PHE A 196 -1.22 -3.24 15.77
C PHE A 196 -0.49 -2.76 17.03
N LEU A 197 -0.13 -3.66 17.95
CA LEU A 197 0.61 -3.32 19.16
C LEU A 197 2.02 -2.80 18.85
N ALA A 198 2.72 -3.39 17.87
CA ALA A 198 4.03 -2.91 17.42
C ALA A 198 3.92 -1.48 16.86
N VAL A 199 3.03 -1.25 15.90
CA VAL A 199 2.80 0.06 15.30
C VAL A 199 2.33 1.09 16.33
N LYS A 200 1.41 0.70 17.21
CA LYS A 200 0.93 1.55 18.32
C LYS A 200 2.09 1.99 19.21
N THR A 201 2.98 1.07 19.57
CA THR A 201 4.16 1.38 20.39
C THR A 201 5.10 2.34 19.67
N LEU A 202 5.39 2.10 18.38
CA LEU A 202 6.21 2.98 17.55
C LEU A 202 5.64 4.40 17.47
N ILE A 203 4.32 4.53 17.29
CA ILE A 203 3.64 5.83 17.22
C ILE A 203 3.62 6.53 18.57
N GLN A 204 3.19 5.86 19.64
CA GLN A 204 2.97 6.49 20.94
C GLN A 204 4.26 6.83 21.67
N LYS A 205 5.27 5.96 21.62
CA LYS A 205 6.52 6.17 22.35
C LYS A 205 7.58 6.90 21.54
N TYR A 206 7.61 6.69 20.22
CA TYR A 206 8.71 7.16 19.37
C TYR A 206 8.29 8.11 18.26
N GLN A 207 6.99 8.45 18.19
CA GLN A 207 6.43 9.33 17.17
C GLN A 207 6.80 8.89 15.76
N ALA A 208 6.81 7.58 15.48
CA ALA A 208 7.23 7.02 14.20
C ALA A 208 6.47 7.60 12.99
N HIS A 209 5.25 8.10 13.19
CA HIS A 209 4.48 8.79 12.15
C HIS A 209 5.11 10.11 11.65
N LYS A 210 6.11 10.65 12.34
CA LYS A 210 6.88 11.84 11.94
C LYS A 210 8.27 11.51 11.38
N LYS A 211 8.56 10.22 11.18
CA LYS A 211 9.88 9.71 10.84
C LYS A 211 9.91 9.16 9.43
N ASN A 212 11.04 9.28 8.74
CA ASN A 212 11.22 8.61 7.45
C ASN A 212 11.53 7.11 7.66
N SER A 213 11.62 6.37 6.55
CA SER A 213 11.90 4.93 6.56
C SER A 213 13.20 4.56 7.26
N LEU A 214 14.28 5.33 7.06
CA LEU A 214 15.58 5.07 7.70
C LEU A 214 15.50 5.24 9.22
N GLU A 215 14.84 6.29 9.70
CA GLU A 215 14.66 6.52 11.13
C GLU A 215 13.77 5.45 11.79
N ILE A 216 12.73 4.97 11.09
CA ILE A 216 11.87 3.89 11.60
C ILE A 216 12.64 2.57 11.66
N ILE A 217 13.46 2.30 10.65
CA ILE A 217 14.40 1.18 10.61
C ILE A 217 15.33 1.23 11.84
N GLU A 218 16.02 2.36 12.06
CA GLU A 218 16.91 2.52 13.21
C GLU A 218 16.19 2.34 14.56
N LEU A 219 14.92 2.75 14.66
CA LEU A 219 14.12 2.53 15.85
C LEU A 219 13.87 1.04 16.10
N LEU A 220 13.58 0.26 15.06
CA LEU A 220 13.36 -1.18 15.16
C LEU A 220 14.63 -1.91 15.58
N GLU A 221 15.79 -1.48 15.07
CA GLU A 221 17.10 -2.00 15.47
C GLU A 221 17.42 -1.72 16.94
N LYS A 222 17.19 -0.48 17.38
CA LYS A 222 17.43 -0.05 18.77
C LYS A 222 16.43 -0.66 19.76
N HIS A 223 15.27 -1.11 19.28
CA HIS A 223 14.19 -1.65 20.11
C HIS A 223 13.70 -3.03 19.62
N PRO A 224 14.55 -4.07 19.68
CA PRO A 224 14.24 -5.38 19.11
C PRO A 224 13.03 -6.06 19.77
N LYS A 225 12.67 -5.69 21.00
CA LYS A 225 11.45 -6.18 21.65
C LYS A 225 10.18 -5.78 20.89
N ILE A 226 10.17 -4.63 20.22
CA ILE A 226 9.05 -4.17 19.39
C ILE A 226 8.99 -4.97 18.10
N ALA A 227 10.14 -5.11 17.42
CA ALA A 227 10.24 -5.89 16.18
C ALA A 227 9.87 -7.38 16.39
N LYS A 228 10.12 -7.92 17.58
CA LYS A 228 9.78 -9.31 17.93
C LYS A 228 8.28 -9.55 18.16
N LEU A 229 7.47 -8.51 18.40
CA LEU A 229 6.03 -8.70 18.67
C LEU A 229 5.33 -9.42 17.52
N ASN A 230 5.72 -9.13 16.29
CA ASN A 230 5.10 -9.66 15.08
C ASN A 230 6.09 -10.41 14.18
N ALA A 231 7.23 -10.85 14.72
CA ALA A 231 8.26 -11.56 13.95
C ALA A 231 7.76 -12.93 13.46
N ASP A 232 6.91 -13.60 14.23
CA ASP A 232 6.35 -14.93 13.88
C ASP A 232 5.10 -14.83 13.00
N VAL A 233 4.64 -13.62 12.67
CA VAL A 233 3.44 -13.43 11.85
C VAL A 233 3.77 -13.81 10.40
N GLN A 234 3.28 -14.98 10.00
CA GLN A 234 3.38 -15.41 8.61
C GLN A 234 2.50 -14.54 7.71
N GLN A 235 3.12 -13.98 6.67
CA GLN A 235 2.36 -13.36 5.59
C GLN A 235 1.66 -14.49 4.83
N LYS A 236 0.37 -14.32 4.51
CA LYS A 236 -0.28 -15.21 3.55
C LYS A 236 0.49 -15.13 2.23
N HIS A 237 1.15 -16.22 1.87
CA HIS A 237 1.67 -16.43 0.54
C HIS A 237 0.49 -16.82 -0.33
N TYR A 238 0.03 -15.91 -1.16
CA TYR A 238 -1.04 -16.22 -2.09
C TYR A 238 -0.39 -16.83 -3.34
N GLY A 239 -0.53 -18.14 -3.52
CA GLY A 239 0.16 -18.91 -4.56
C GLY A 239 0.58 -20.35 -4.19
N GLN A 240 -0.04 -20.97 -3.18
CA GLN A 240 -0.12 -22.43 -3.05
C GLN A 240 -1.59 -22.83 -3.14
#